data_AF-A0A843D8N7-F1
#
_entry.id   AF-A0A843D8N7-F1
#
_cell.length_a   1.000
_cell.length_b   1.000
_cell.length_c   1.000
_cell.angle_alpha   90.00
_cell.angle_beta   90.00
_cell.angle_gamma   90.00
#
_symmetry.space_group_name_H-M   'P 1'
#
loop_
_entity.id
_entity.type
_entity.pdbx_description
1 polymer ?
#
loop_
_entity_poly.entity_id
_entity_poly.type
_entity_poly.pdbx_seq_one_letter_code
_entity_poly.pdbx_strand_id
1 'polypeptide(L)'
;MKFAHLADTHLGYRQFGLFEREKDFYEVFEKIIDRIIEEKVDFVIHSGDLFDSSRPSPMALLTFQKGLVKLKNANIPIYAIAGNHDFAMRKGSIPPQVLFKKFGLKVISPINTNYMYGDVFIAGFPFHSSSQDKVLKSKLAELSKKAANHEKSILVLHQGVDKYFNLQYELEIGEIPDNFTYYAMGHLHNYINDDFGKGKLVYPGSSEIWKTTELEDYRRNGKGFVIVDLDSTKPSVERIKIDLPREFIDKTIDFENLTSEIDSIKNTIKDFDKKPIINLTINNVTSTNAAYEVINEELDDLTLMVRPKFNTPGEENIDLIIDKENALGAVEVLASRLESYDDEYITKFATDLYGLLSKDKNEEAKELIDEFYKQKFAAEEEEED
;
A
#
# COMPACT_ATOMS: atom_id res chain seq x y z
N MET A 1 -1.22 22.49 -20.94
CA MET A 1 -1.27 21.13 -21.51
C MET A 1 -1.76 20.26 -20.39
N LYS A 2 -2.88 19.57 -20.60
CA LYS A 2 -3.65 18.91 -19.56
C LYS A 2 -3.59 17.41 -19.77
N PHE A 3 -3.16 16.64 -18.79
CA PHE A 3 -3.17 15.17 -18.88
C PHE A 3 -3.84 14.53 -17.68
N ALA A 4 -4.37 13.32 -17.87
CA ALA A 4 -4.90 12.50 -16.78
C ALA A 4 -3.84 11.52 -16.27
N HIS A 5 -3.72 11.37 -14.96
CA HIS A 5 -2.87 10.38 -14.30
C HIS A 5 -3.73 9.47 -13.42
N LEU A 6 -3.73 8.19 -13.74
CA LEU A 6 -4.34 7.11 -12.97
C LEU A 6 -3.32 6.00 -12.69
N ALA A 7 -3.60 5.18 -11.69
CA ALA A 7 -2.78 4.04 -11.28
C ALA A 7 -3.68 2.98 -10.65
N ASP A 8 -3.14 1.79 -10.38
CA ASP A 8 -3.73 0.85 -9.42
C ASP A 8 -5.23 0.58 -9.70
N THR A 9 -5.52 0.31 -10.97
CA THR A 9 -6.89 0.02 -11.43
C THR A 9 -7.29 -1.40 -11.01
N HIS A 10 -6.35 -2.35 -11.00
CA HIS A 10 -6.59 -3.72 -10.56
C HIS A 10 -7.77 -4.41 -11.28
N LEU A 11 -7.88 -4.24 -12.60
CA LEU A 11 -8.92 -4.89 -13.38
C LEU A 11 -8.84 -6.41 -13.24
N GLY A 12 -9.97 -7.03 -12.88
CA GLY A 12 -10.07 -8.46 -12.61
C GLY A 12 -9.97 -8.83 -11.13
N TYR A 13 -9.75 -7.85 -10.24
CA TYR A 13 -9.75 -8.12 -8.81
C TYR A 13 -11.13 -8.55 -8.32
N ARG A 14 -11.19 -9.73 -7.71
CA ARG A 14 -12.41 -10.28 -7.12
C ARG A 14 -12.33 -10.25 -5.60
N GLN A 15 -12.50 -9.05 -5.04
CA GLN A 15 -12.45 -8.84 -3.59
C GLN A 15 -13.44 -9.79 -2.88
N PHE A 16 -12.94 -10.51 -1.86
CA PHE A 16 -13.69 -11.52 -1.10
C PHE A 16 -14.27 -12.68 -1.94
N GLY A 17 -13.81 -12.87 -3.18
CA GLY A 17 -14.35 -13.89 -4.07
C GLY A 17 -15.73 -13.55 -4.66
N LEU A 18 -16.21 -12.32 -4.50
CA LEU A 18 -17.54 -11.87 -4.94
C LEU A 18 -17.52 -11.33 -6.38
N PHE A 19 -18.38 -11.85 -7.24
CA PHE A 19 -18.48 -11.41 -8.64
C PHE A 19 -18.93 -9.94 -8.75
N GLU A 20 -19.79 -9.50 -7.83
CA GLU A 20 -20.29 -8.15 -7.71
C GLU A 20 -19.15 -7.16 -7.49
N ARG A 21 -18.15 -7.56 -6.69
CA ARG A 21 -16.94 -6.75 -6.45
C ARG A 21 -16.09 -6.63 -7.69
N GLU A 22 -15.83 -7.73 -8.41
CA GLU A 22 -15.12 -7.66 -9.69
C GLU A 22 -15.81 -6.73 -10.69
N LYS A 23 -17.16 -6.75 -10.73
CA LYS A 23 -17.94 -5.86 -11.58
C LYS A 23 -17.79 -4.38 -11.18
N ASP A 24 -17.75 -4.08 -9.89
CA ASP A 24 -17.59 -2.71 -9.40
C ASP A 24 -16.28 -2.07 -9.89
N PHE A 25 -15.16 -2.81 -9.90
CA PHE A 25 -13.89 -2.35 -10.47
C PHE A 25 -14.01 -2.02 -11.97
N TYR A 26 -14.75 -2.82 -12.73
CA TYR A 26 -15.00 -2.55 -14.14
C TYR A 26 -15.85 -1.30 -14.36
N GLU A 27 -16.94 -1.15 -13.59
CA GLU A 27 -17.84 0.01 -13.68
C GLU A 27 -17.09 1.32 -13.33
N VAL A 28 -16.23 1.30 -12.31
CA VAL A 28 -15.42 2.46 -11.92
C VAL A 28 -14.39 2.82 -12.98
N PHE A 29 -13.70 1.83 -13.56
CA PHE A 29 -12.79 2.10 -14.67
C PHE A 29 -13.51 2.69 -15.88
N GLU A 30 -14.68 2.17 -16.25
CA GLU A 30 -15.48 2.71 -17.36
C GLU A 30 -15.89 4.17 -17.08
N LYS A 31 -16.35 4.49 -15.86
CA LYS A 31 -16.64 5.87 -15.42
C LYS A 31 -15.41 6.77 -15.51
N ILE A 32 -14.24 6.31 -15.09
CA ILE A 32 -12.97 7.06 -15.17
C ILE A 32 -12.67 7.41 -16.63
N ILE A 33 -12.76 6.44 -17.54
CA ILE A 33 -12.49 6.68 -18.97
C ILE A 33 -13.45 7.71 -19.55
N ASP A 34 -14.74 7.59 -19.25
CA ASP A 34 -15.75 8.55 -19.73
C ASP A 34 -15.46 9.95 -19.17
N ARG A 35 -15.11 10.06 -17.88
CA ARG A 35 -14.74 11.33 -17.26
C ARG A 35 -13.47 11.94 -17.86
N ILE A 36 -12.45 11.13 -18.15
CA ILE A 36 -11.21 11.58 -18.82
C ILE A 36 -11.52 12.21 -20.19
N ILE A 37 -12.46 11.63 -20.95
CA ILE A 37 -12.87 12.13 -22.26
C ILE A 37 -13.65 13.45 -22.11
N GLU A 38 -14.57 13.54 -21.16
CA GLU A 38 -15.32 14.78 -20.85
C GLU A 38 -14.39 15.93 -20.48
N GLU A 39 -13.31 15.63 -19.75
CA GLU A 39 -12.31 16.57 -19.29
C GLU A 39 -11.35 17.05 -20.39
N LYS A 40 -11.45 16.46 -21.59
CA LYS A 40 -10.71 16.82 -22.82
C LYS A 40 -9.20 16.91 -22.58
N VAL A 41 -8.65 15.91 -21.90
CA VAL A 41 -7.20 15.83 -21.68
C VAL A 41 -6.45 15.51 -22.96
N ASP A 42 -5.22 16.00 -23.06
CA ASP A 42 -4.31 15.77 -24.19
C ASP A 42 -3.82 14.32 -24.27
N PHE A 43 -3.57 13.69 -23.11
CA PHE A 43 -3.15 12.29 -23.02
C PHE A 43 -3.41 11.72 -21.61
N VAL A 44 -3.20 10.42 -21.47
CA VAL A 44 -3.35 9.66 -20.22
C VAL A 44 -2.03 8.99 -19.84
N ILE A 45 -1.68 9.01 -18.56
CA ILE A 45 -0.62 8.19 -17.97
C ILE A 45 -1.24 7.19 -16.99
N HIS A 46 -0.94 5.90 -17.18
CA HIS A 46 -1.22 4.83 -16.21
C HIS A 46 0.08 4.33 -15.57
N SER A 47 0.30 4.63 -14.29
CA SER A 47 1.55 4.34 -13.59
C SER A 47 1.62 2.92 -12.99
N GLY A 48 1.12 1.90 -13.72
CA GLY A 48 1.20 0.48 -13.29
C GLY A 48 0.00 -0.05 -12.51
N ASP A 49 -0.02 -1.37 -12.31
CA ASP A 49 -1.13 -2.18 -11.76
C ASP A 49 -2.46 -1.91 -12.46
N LEU A 50 -2.41 -2.05 -13.79
CA LEU A 50 -3.60 -1.97 -14.63
C LEU A 50 -4.51 -3.19 -14.39
N PHE A 51 -3.90 -4.36 -14.22
CA PHE A 51 -4.58 -5.60 -13.93
C PHE A 51 -4.17 -6.13 -12.56
N ASP A 52 -5.10 -6.79 -11.87
CA ASP A 52 -4.83 -7.41 -10.56
C ASP A 52 -3.93 -8.66 -10.65
N SER A 53 -3.77 -9.21 -11.86
CA SER A 53 -2.97 -10.41 -12.09
C SER A 53 -2.22 -10.38 -13.40
N SER A 54 -1.02 -10.96 -13.42
CA SER A 54 -0.22 -11.20 -14.62
C SER A 54 -0.91 -12.08 -15.67
N ARG A 55 -2.00 -12.76 -15.29
CA ARG A 55 -2.91 -13.48 -16.18
C ARG A 55 -4.34 -12.98 -15.96
N PRO A 56 -4.68 -11.80 -16.50
CA PRO A 56 -6.00 -11.20 -16.28
C PRO A 56 -7.12 -12.07 -16.85
N SER A 57 -8.33 -11.93 -16.30
CA SER A 57 -9.51 -12.60 -16.84
C SER A 57 -9.86 -12.06 -18.25
N PRO A 58 -10.54 -12.85 -19.11
CA PRO A 58 -11.01 -12.34 -20.39
C PRO A 58 -11.87 -11.08 -20.27
N MET A 59 -12.65 -10.96 -19.20
CA MET A 59 -13.47 -9.78 -18.94
C MET A 59 -12.60 -8.56 -18.62
N ALA A 60 -11.57 -8.69 -17.77
CA ALA A 60 -10.63 -7.61 -17.48
C ALA A 60 -9.94 -7.09 -18.75
N LEU A 61 -9.47 -8.00 -19.62
CA LEU A 61 -8.86 -7.65 -20.90
C LEU A 61 -9.85 -6.92 -21.82
N LEU A 62 -11.10 -7.39 -21.89
CA LEU A 62 -12.15 -6.78 -22.71
C LEU A 62 -12.55 -5.39 -22.20
N THR A 63 -12.70 -5.23 -20.88
CA THR A 63 -13.00 -3.93 -20.22
C THR A 63 -11.92 -2.91 -20.56
N PHE A 64 -10.64 -3.28 -20.40
CA PHE A 64 -9.55 -2.39 -20.79
C PHE A 64 -9.53 -2.09 -22.28
N GLN A 65 -9.75 -3.09 -23.14
CA GLN A 65 -9.81 -2.89 -24.60
C GLN A 65 -10.88 -1.86 -24.98
N LYS A 66 -12.08 -1.95 -24.38
CA LYS A 66 -13.18 -1.00 -24.63
C LYS A 66 -12.79 0.41 -24.21
N GLY A 67 -12.24 0.58 -23.01
CA GLY A 67 -11.74 1.87 -22.53
C GLY A 67 -10.67 2.47 -23.44
N LEU A 68 -9.71 1.65 -23.86
CA LEU A 68 -8.66 2.05 -24.80
C LEU A 68 -9.21 2.48 -26.17
N VAL A 69 -10.21 1.77 -26.70
CA VAL A 69 -10.87 2.15 -27.96
C VAL A 69 -11.65 3.46 -27.80
N LYS A 70 -12.33 3.69 -26.67
CA LYS A 70 -12.99 4.98 -26.39
C LYS A 70 -11.97 6.13 -26.41
N LEU A 71 -10.86 6.01 -25.68
CA LEU A 71 -9.78 7.01 -25.67
C LEU A 71 -9.21 7.24 -27.08
N LYS A 72 -8.94 6.17 -27.83
CA LYS A 72 -8.43 6.26 -29.20
C LYS A 72 -9.40 7.01 -30.12
N ASN A 73 -10.71 6.74 -30.03
CA ASN A 73 -11.72 7.43 -30.84
C ASN A 73 -11.84 8.92 -30.48
N ALA A 74 -11.53 9.27 -29.22
CA ALA A 74 -11.42 10.65 -28.76
C ALA A 74 -10.06 11.32 -29.10
N ASN A 75 -9.15 10.61 -29.79
CA ASN A 75 -7.77 11.03 -30.08
C ASN A 75 -6.90 11.29 -28.83
N ILE A 76 -7.17 10.59 -27.73
CA ILE A 76 -6.43 10.71 -26.48
C ILE A 76 -5.47 9.51 -26.36
N PRO A 77 -4.15 9.68 -26.60
CA PRO A 77 -3.19 8.59 -26.41
C PRO A 77 -2.99 8.27 -24.93
N ILE A 78 -2.69 7.00 -24.65
CA ILE A 78 -2.39 6.50 -23.30
C ILE A 78 -0.99 5.89 -23.25
N TYR A 79 -0.25 6.28 -22.21
CA TYR A 79 1.07 5.79 -21.85
C TYR A 79 0.96 4.97 -20.58
N ALA A 80 1.57 3.79 -20.53
CA ALA A 80 1.51 2.95 -19.35
C ALA A 80 2.83 2.25 -19.06
N ILE A 81 3.15 2.10 -17.78
CA ILE A 81 4.12 1.12 -17.29
C ILE A 81 3.37 -0.09 -16.73
N ALA A 82 4.09 -1.19 -16.52
CA ALA A 82 3.56 -2.35 -15.81
C ALA A 82 3.99 -2.29 -14.33
N GLY A 83 3.06 -2.53 -13.41
CA GLY A 83 3.31 -2.58 -11.97
C GLY A 83 3.73 -3.97 -11.49
N ASN A 84 3.68 -4.24 -10.19
CA ASN A 84 4.08 -5.54 -9.64
C ASN A 84 3.06 -6.65 -9.91
N HIS A 85 1.77 -6.33 -10.03
CA HIS A 85 0.73 -7.31 -10.34
C HIS A 85 0.75 -7.74 -11.82
N ASP A 86 1.26 -6.87 -12.69
CA ASP A 86 1.28 -7.07 -14.13
C ASP A 86 2.32 -8.07 -14.64
N PHE A 87 3.21 -8.58 -13.76
CA PHE A 87 4.22 -9.59 -14.11
C PHE A 87 4.09 -10.85 -13.26
N ALA A 88 4.37 -11.99 -13.88
CA ALA A 88 4.78 -13.17 -13.12
C ALA A 88 6.26 -13.00 -12.75
N MET A 89 6.64 -13.30 -11.51
CA MET A 89 8.04 -13.29 -11.05
C MET A 89 8.86 -14.44 -11.67
N ARG A 90 9.00 -14.43 -13.00
CA ARG A 90 9.79 -15.39 -13.77
C ARG A 90 10.43 -14.72 -14.97
N LYS A 91 11.63 -15.19 -15.34
CA LYS A 91 12.37 -14.70 -16.50
C LYS A 91 11.52 -14.88 -17.77
N GLY A 92 11.45 -13.83 -18.59
CA GLY A 92 10.67 -13.83 -19.83
C GLY A 92 9.17 -13.61 -19.65
N SER A 93 8.70 -13.23 -18.45
CA SER A 93 7.32 -12.78 -18.27
C SER A 93 7.04 -11.56 -19.14
N ILE A 94 5.97 -11.63 -19.93
CA ILE A 94 5.51 -10.54 -20.78
C ILE A 94 4.27 -9.95 -20.11
N PRO A 95 4.21 -8.64 -19.87
CA PRO A 95 3.07 -8.03 -19.20
C PRO A 95 1.87 -7.99 -20.16
N PRO A 96 0.64 -8.19 -19.67
CA PRO A 96 -0.57 -8.27 -20.50
C PRO A 96 -0.83 -6.99 -21.31
N GLN A 97 -0.32 -5.84 -20.87
CA GLN A 97 -0.30 -4.56 -21.58
C GLN A 97 0.21 -4.68 -23.03
N VAL A 98 1.14 -5.61 -23.28
CA VAL A 98 1.73 -5.80 -24.62
C VAL A 98 0.67 -6.17 -25.65
N LEU A 99 -0.41 -6.86 -25.25
CA LEU A 99 -1.54 -7.22 -26.13
C LEU A 99 -2.20 -5.98 -26.75
N PHE A 100 -2.15 -4.84 -26.05
CA PHE A 100 -2.86 -3.62 -26.42
C PHE A 100 -2.01 -2.63 -27.23
N LYS A 101 -0.73 -2.93 -27.49
CA LYS A 101 0.13 -2.05 -28.30
C LYS A 101 -0.44 -1.76 -29.69
N LYS A 102 -0.99 -2.79 -30.35
CA LYS A 102 -1.64 -2.64 -31.67
C LYS A 102 -2.97 -1.87 -31.59
N PHE A 103 -3.57 -1.79 -30.41
CA PHE A 103 -4.78 -1.01 -30.15
C PHE A 103 -4.49 0.45 -29.79
N GLY A 104 -3.21 0.85 -29.66
CA GLY A 104 -2.81 2.23 -29.43
C GLY A 104 -2.18 2.50 -28.06
N LEU A 105 -2.04 1.48 -27.20
CA LEU A 105 -1.35 1.62 -25.91
C LEU A 105 0.16 1.81 -26.12
N LYS A 106 0.71 2.92 -25.62
CA LYS A 106 2.14 3.18 -25.61
C LYS A 106 2.75 2.66 -24.31
N VAL A 107 3.32 1.46 -24.36
CA VAL A 107 3.92 0.84 -23.17
C VAL A 107 5.36 1.34 -23.00
N ILE A 108 5.64 1.95 -21.85
CA ILE A 108 6.99 2.27 -21.38
C ILE A 108 7.58 0.99 -20.78
N SER A 109 8.73 0.55 -21.30
CA SER A 109 9.33 -0.74 -20.99
C SER A 109 10.85 -0.64 -20.93
N PRO A 110 11.57 -1.71 -20.50
CA PRO A 110 13.03 -1.72 -20.53
C PRO A 110 13.65 -1.52 -21.92
N ILE A 111 12.87 -1.77 -22.99
CA ILE A 111 13.31 -1.58 -24.38
C ILE A 111 13.01 -0.16 -24.86
N ASN A 112 11.83 0.36 -24.51
CA ASN A 112 11.43 1.72 -24.85
C ASN A 112 11.09 2.50 -23.59
N THR A 113 12.07 3.20 -23.05
CA THR A 113 11.99 3.84 -21.73
C THR A 113 11.36 5.23 -21.76
N ASN A 114 11.10 5.78 -22.94
CA ASN A 114 10.50 7.10 -23.08
C ASN A 114 9.66 7.27 -24.34
N TYR A 115 8.87 8.33 -24.34
CA TYR A 115 8.11 8.84 -25.46
C TYR A 115 8.08 10.37 -25.43
N MET A 116 7.77 10.97 -26.58
CA MET A 116 7.42 12.38 -26.67
C MET A 116 5.91 12.54 -26.92
N TYR A 117 5.33 13.57 -26.33
CA TYR A 117 4.04 14.13 -26.72
C TYR A 117 4.21 15.64 -26.89
N GLY A 118 4.23 16.11 -28.14
CA GLY A 118 4.65 17.49 -28.41
C GLY A 118 6.07 17.74 -27.89
N ASP A 119 6.19 18.71 -26.98
CA ASP A 119 7.40 19.11 -26.26
C ASP A 119 7.61 18.36 -24.92
N VAL A 120 6.65 17.54 -24.47
CA VAL A 120 6.71 16.83 -23.19
C VAL A 120 7.46 15.51 -23.32
N PHE A 121 8.51 15.38 -22.52
CA PHE A 121 9.28 14.14 -22.36
C PHE A 121 8.64 13.23 -21.30
N ILE A 122 8.15 12.06 -21.70
CA ILE A 122 7.53 11.09 -20.81
C ILE A 122 8.45 9.89 -20.69
N ALA A 123 8.98 9.61 -19.50
CA ALA A 123 9.93 8.53 -19.30
C ALA A 123 9.66 7.75 -18.03
N GLY A 124 10.13 6.50 -17.99
CA GLY A 124 9.94 5.64 -16.83
C GLY A 124 10.36 4.22 -17.10
N PHE A 125 9.92 3.31 -16.23
CA PHE A 125 10.12 1.88 -16.40
C PHE A 125 9.13 1.11 -15.52
N PRO A 126 8.93 -0.19 -15.77
CA PRO A 126 8.07 -1.03 -14.94
C PRO A 126 8.57 -1.19 -13.51
N PHE A 127 7.74 -1.74 -12.62
CA PHE A 127 8.11 -2.09 -11.25
C PHE A 127 9.43 -2.90 -11.19
N HIS A 128 10.24 -2.63 -10.18
CA HIS A 128 11.49 -3.31 -9.86
C HIS A 128 11.50 -3.56 -8.36
N SER A 129 11.64 -4.80 -7.92
CA SER A 129 11.70 -5.13 -6.49
C SER A 129 12.96 -4.58 -5.82
N SER A 130 12.96 -4.50 -4.48
CA SER A 130 14.11 -4.01 -3.69
C SER A 130 15.42 -4.76 -3.97
N SER A 131 15.37 -6.01 -4.44
CA SER A 131 16.56 -6.77 -4.89
C SER A 131 17.24 -6.24 -6.16
N GLN A 132 16.60 -5.30 -6.86
CA GLN A 132 17.07 -4.69 -8.11
C GLN A 132 17.42 -3.20 -7.95
N ASP A 133 17.60 -2.74 -6.71
CA ASP A 133 17.85 -1.34 -6.35
C ASP A 133 18.98 -0.67 -7.16
N LYS A 134 20.13 -1.35 -7.33
CA LYS A 134 21.28 -0.81 -8.07
C LYS A 134 20.95 -0.57 -9.54
N VAL A 135 20.20 -1.50 -10.14
CA VAL A 135 19.76 -1.39 -11.54
C VAL A 135 18.76 -0.24 -11.68
N LEU A 136 17.84 -0.14 -10.72
CA LEU A 136 16.84 0.92 -10.65
C LEU A 136 17.50 2.31 -10.58
N LYS A 137 18.43 2.51 -9.63
CA LYS A 137 19.18 3.77 -9.44
C LYS A 137 19.98 4.16 -10.69
N SER A 138 20.65 3.20 -11.32
CA SER A 138 21.39 3.43 -12.56
C SER A 138 20.49 3.91 -13.70
N LYS A 139 19.31 3.30 -13.86
CA LYS A 139 18.31 3.71 -14.86
C LYS A 139 17.72 5.09 -14.57
N LEU A 140 17.43 5.39 -13.31
CA LEU A 140 16.96 6.72 -12.89
C LEU A 140 17.96 7.81 -13.26
N ALA A 141 19.25 7.58 -13.00
CA ALA A 141 20.31 8.51 -13.39
C ALA A 141 20.40 8.72 -14.92
N GLU A 142 20.19 7.67 -15.72
CA GLU A 142 20.14 7.78 -17.18
C GLU A 142 18.93 8.62 -17.64
N LEU A 143 17.74 8.38 -17.08
CA LEU A 143 16.54 9.14 -17.41
C LEU A 143 16.67 10.60 -16.99
N SER A 144 17.27 10.87 -15.84
CA SER A 144 17.55 12.23 -15.35
C SER A 144 18.43 13.01 -16.33
N LYS A 145 19.49 12.40 -16.87
CA LYS A 145 20.34 13.03 -17.91
C LYS A 145 19.57 13.36 -19.18
N LYS A 146 18.65 12.49 -19.61
CA LYS A 146 17.80 12.75 -20.78
C LYS A 146 16.81 13.87 -20.52
N ALA A 147 16.16 13.86 -19.37
CA ALA A 147 15.17 14.86 -18.96
C ALA A 147 15.75 16.27 -18.84
N ALA A 148 17.06 16.42 -18.59
CA ALA A 148 17.73 17.72 -18.52
C ALA A 148 17.64 18.53 -19.83
N ASN A 149 17.38 17.88 -20.97
CA ASN A 149 17.22 18.55 -22.27
C ASN A 149 15.78 18.98 -22.56
N HIS A 150 14.87 18.84 -21.60
CA HIS A 150 13.45 19.10 -21.79
C HIS A 150 12.90 19.98 -20.67
N GLU A 151 12.18 21.04 -21.03
CA GLU A 151 11.53 21.92 -20.06
C GLU A 151 10.42 21.20 -19.30
N LYS A 152 9.56 20.48 -20.04
CA LYS A 152 8.48 19.65 -19.51
C LYS A 152 8.86 18.17 -19.55
N SER A 153 8.92 17.55 -18.38
CA SER A 153 9.33 16.16 -18.23
C SER A 153 8.54 15.43 -17.14
N ILE A 154 8.10 14.22 -17.46
CA ILE A 154 7.32 13.36 -16.58
C ILE A 154 8.10 12.08 -16.32
N LEU A 155 8.31 11.76 -15.04
CA LEU A 155 8.84 10.46 -14.61
C LEU A 155 7.68 9.56 -14.17
N VAL A 156 7.53 8.39 -14.79
CA VAL A 156 6.48 7.42 -14.49
C VAL A 156 7.07 6.21 -13.79
N LEU A 157 6.65 5.96 -12.54
CA LEU A 157 7.16 4.88 -11.70
C LEU A 157 6.02 4.16 -10.98
N HIS A 158 6.24 2.88 -10.70
CA HIS A 158 5.38 2.08 -9.84
C HIS A 158 6.29 1.50 -8.75
N GLN A 159 6.44 2.22 -7.64
CA GLN A 159 7.39 1.91 -6.57
C GLN A 159 6.87 2.49 -5.25
N GLY A 160 7.12 1.80 -4.15
CA GLY A 160 7.01 2.37 -2.80
C GLY A 160 8.18 3.31 -2.51
N VAL A 161 7.88 4.41 -1.83
CA VAL A 161 8.87 5.39 -1.38
C VAL A 161 8.82 5.52 0.13
N ASP A 162 9.98 5.45 0.77
CA ASP A 162 10.17 5.45 2.24
C ASP A 162 9.33 6.50 2.96
N LYS A 163 9.32 7.74 2.46
CA LYS A 163 8.59 8.88 3.04
C LYS A 163 7.08 8.62 3.17
N TYR A 164 6.51 7.81 2.28
CA TYR A 164 5.07 7.58 2.21
C TYR A 164 4.68 6.16 2.62
N PHE A 165 5.65 5.23 2.68
CA PHE A 165 5.39 3.83 2.93
C PHE A 165 6.54 3.17 3.73
N ASN A 166 6.49 3.33 5.05
CA ASN A 166 7.59 2.98 5.96
C ASN A 166 7.88 1.48 6.10
N LEU A 167 6.94 0.61 5.73
CA LEU A 167 7.05 -0.83 5.98
C LEU A 167 7.78 -1.59 4.87
N GLN A 168 7.57 -1.21 3.61
CA GLN A 168 8.07 -1.98 2.47
C GLN A 168 8.23 -1.08 1.23
N TYR A 169 9.37 -0.40 1.11
CA TYR A 169 9.67 0.50 -0.01
C TYR A 169 10.84 -0.01 -0.86
N GLU A 170 10.90 0.43 -2.12
CA GLU A 170 11.97 0.13 -3.06
C GLU A 170 12.94 1.31 -3.27
N LEU A 171 12.49 2.52 -2.95
CA LEU A 171 13.24 3.75 -3.13
C LEU A 171 13.19 4.63 -1.89
N GLU A 172 14.31 5.22 -1.55
CA GLU A 172 14.33 6.38 -0.66
C GLU A 172 14.01 7.65 -1.47
N ILE A 173 13.33 8.62 -0.86
CA ILE A 173 12.94 9.87 -1.53
C ILE A 173 14.15 10.63 -2.11
N GLY A 174 15.32 10.54 -1.46
CA GLY A 174 16.56 11.16 -1.92
C GLY A 174 17.20 10.48 -3.14
N GLU A 175 16.75 9.27 -3.49
CA GLU A 175 17.26 8.52 -4.65
C GLU A 175 16.49 8.83 -5.94
N ILE A 176 15.34 9.49 -5.81
CA ILE A 176 14.54 9.94 -6.94
C ILE A 176 15.16 11.23 -7.49
N PRO A 177 15.48 11.31 -8.79
CA PRO A 177 16.04 12.53 -9.37
C PRO A 177 15.04 13.67 -9.32
N ASP A 178 15.44 14.85 -8.85
CA ASP A 178 14.57 16.02 -8.58
C ASP A 178 14.36 16.97 -9.79
N ASN A 179 14.88 16.59 -10.96
CA ASN A 179 14.91 17.42 -12.16
C ASN A 179 13.74 17.19 -13.13
N PHE A 180 12.73 16.41 -12.76
CA PHE A 180 11.49 16.26 -13.54
C PHE A 180 10.45 17.30 -13.12
N THR A 181 9.55 17.65 -14.03
CA THR A 181 8.42 18.55 -13.71
C THR A 181 7.29 17.83 -12.99
N TYR A 182 7.09 16.54 -13.24
CA TYR A 182 6.03 15.75 -12.62
C TYR A 182 6.47 14.30 -12.42
N TYR A 183 6.06 13.70 -11.31
CA TYR A 183 6.32 12.31 -10.96
C TYR A 183 4.99 11.57 -10.85
N ALA A 184 4.68 10.80 -11.90
CA ALA A 184 3.51 9.97 -12.00
C ALA A 184 3.78 8.63 -11.31
N MET A 185 3.48 8.57 -10.01
CA MET A 185 3.72 7.39 -9.17
C MET A 185 2.48 6.48 -9.12
N GLY A 186 2.68 5.19 -8.90
CA GLY A 186 1.68 4.18 -8.56
C GLY A 186 2.26 3.19 -7.55
N HIS A 187 1.46 2.23 -7.07
CA HIS A 187 1.74 1.20 -6.03
C HIS A 187 1.06 1.52 -4.69
N LEU A 188 1.05 2.80 -4.28
CA LEU A 188 0.34 3.22 -3.07
C LEU A 188 -1.11 3.55 -3.43
N HIS A 189 -2.03 2.91 -2.73
CA HIS A 189 -3.47 3.04 -2.97
C HIS A 189 -4.09 4.30 -2.33
N ASN A 190 -3.32 5.02 -1.51
CA ASN A 190 -3.73 6.30 -0.92
C ASN A 190 -3.37 7.46 -1.86
N TYR A 191 -4.19 8.50 -1.84
CA TYR A 191 -3.89 9.72 -2.60
C TYR A 191 -2.77 10.53 -1.92
N ILE A 192 -1.72 10.86 -2.68
CA ILE A 192 -0.59 11.68 -2.24
C ILE A 192 -0.31 12.73 -3.31
N ASN A 193 -0.10 13.98 -2.91
CA ASN A 193 0.24 15.09 -3.80
C ASN A 193 1.18 16.06 -3.09
N ASP A 194 2.48 15.86 -3.34
CA ASP A 194 3.54 16.58 -2.66
C ASP A 194 4.39 17.40 -3.64
N ASP A 195 4.99 18.45 -3.12
CA ASP A 195 6.02 19.20 -3.81
C ASP A 195 7.34 18.42 -3.78
N PHE A 196 7.97 18.25 -4.95
CA PHE A 196 9.24 17.53 -5.05
C PHE A 196 10.11 18.11 -6.17
N GLY A 197 11.34 18.49 -5.83
CA GLY A 197 12.24 19.21 -6.74
C GLY A 197 11.59 20.48 -7.27
N LYS A 198 11.62 20.66 -8.60
CA LYS A 198 10.91 21.76 -9.29
C LYS A 198 9.44 21.46 -9.60
N GLY A 199 8.94 20.29 -9.22
CA GLY A 199 7.70 19.71 -9.71
C GLY A 199 6.73 19.24 -8.63
N LYS A 200 5.91 18.26 -9.02
CA LYS A 200 4.93 17.58 -8.17
C LYS A 200 5.12 16.07 -8.22
N LEU A 201 5.16 15.43 -7.05
CA LEU A 201 5.14 13.97 -6.91
C LEU A 201 3.77 13.52 -6.45
N VAL A 202 3.15 12.64 -7.24
CA VAL A 202 1.74 12.29 -7.05
C VAL A 202 1.55 10.79 -7.14
N TYR A 203 0.88 10.22 -6.13
CA TYR A 203 0.20 8.93 -6.22
C TYR A 203 -1.30 9.21 -6.34
N PRO A 204 -1.97 8.80 -7.43
CA PRO A 204 -3.40 9.05 -7.60
C PRO A 204 -4.24 8.11 -6.70
N GLY A 205 -3.60 7.13 -6.07
CA GLY A 205 -4.27 6.06 -5.34
C GLY A 205 -4.93 5.05 -6.29
N SER A 206 -5.55 4.04 -5.69
CA SER A 206 -6.36 3.06 -6.40
C SER A 206 -7.63 3.68 -6.97
N SER A 207 -8.13 3.09 -8.05
CA SER A 207 -9.42 3.49 -8.64
C SER A 207 -10.62 3.10 -7.77
N GLU A 208 -10.49 2.01 -7.01
CA GLU A 208 -11.49 1.42 -6.11
C GLU A 208 -10.82 0.99 -4.79
N ILE A 209 -11.61 0.82 -3.73
CA ILE A 209 -11.29 0.21 -2.44
C ILE A 209 -10.85 -1.24 -2.67
N TRP A 210 -9.54 -1.42 -2.82
CA TRP A 210 -8.92 -2.73 -2.99
C TRP A 210 -8.75 -3.43 -1.65
N LYS A 211 -8.42 -2.70 -0.58
CA LYS A 211 -8.47 -3.16 0.82
C LYS A 211 -9.33 -2.24 1.69
N THR A 212 -9.94 -2.82 2.72
CA THR A 212 -10.75 -2.06 3.70
C THR A 212 -9.92 -1.06 4.51
N THR A 213 -8.61 -1.26 4.60
CA THR A 213 -7.67 -0.30 5.21
C THR A 213 -7.60 1.04 4.46
N GLU A 214 -8.10 1.10 3.22
CA GLU A 214 -8.15 2.32 2.41
C GLU A 214 -9.38 3.19 2.69
N LEU A 215 -10.32 2.73 3.54
CA LEU A 215 -11.58 3.43 3.78
C LEU A 215 -11.39 4.80 4.43
N GLU A 216 -10.40 4.95 5.31
CA GLU A 216 -10.11 6.24 5.94
C GLU A 216 -9.62 7.26 4.89
N ASP A 217 -8.67 6.87 4.04
CA ASP A 217 -8.19 7.73 2.96
C ASP A 217 -9.30 8.03 1.95
N TYR A 218 -10.13 7.03 1.61
CA TYR A 218 -11.30 7.21 0.75
C TYR A 218 -12.26 8.28 1.28
N ARG A 219 -12.62 8.25 2.57
CA ARG A 219 -13.52 9.24 3.17
C ARG A 219 -12.96 10.66 3.11
N ARG A 220 -11.64 10.81 3.21
CA ARG A 220 -10.96 12.12 3.14
C ARG A 220 -10.77 12.61 1.70
N ASN A 221 -10.22 11.75 0.85
CA ASN A 221 -9.66 12.13 -0.45
C ASN A 221 -10.49 11.64 -1.65
N GLY A 222 -11.34 10.64 -1.46
CA GLY A 222 -12.06 9.96 -2.54
C GLY A 222 -11.15 9.10 -3.43
N LYS A 223 -11.76 8.15 -4.14
CA LYS A 223 -11.08 7.38 -5.20
C LYS A 223 -11.31 8.04 -6.58
N GLY A 224 -10.47 7.71 -7.55
CA GLY A 224 -10.51 8.29 -8.89
C GLY A 224 -9.12 8.50 -9.49
N PHE A 225 -8.94 9.59 -10.22
CA PHE A 225 -7.68 9.93 -10.90
C PHE A 225 -7.31 11.40 -10.67
N VAL A 226 -6.19 11.86 -11.20
CA VAL A 226 -5.85 13.29 -11.17
C VAL A 226 -5.71 13.86 -12.57
N ILE A 227 -6.00 15.13 -12.68
CA ILE A 227 -5.74 15.95 -13.84
C ILE A 227 -4.59 16.89 -13.52
N VAL A 228 -3.67 17.03 -14.46
CA VAL A 228 -2.46 17.82 -14.27
C VAL A 228 -2.34 18.80 -15.41
N ASP A 229 -2.12 20.07 -15.07
CA ASP A 229 -1.71 21.10 -16.04
C ASP A 229 -0.21 21.37 -15.90
N LEU A 230 0.51 21.27 -17.02
CA LEU A 230 1.96 21.50 -17.12
C LEU A 230 2.34 22.88 -17.66
N ASP A 231 1.38 23.77 -17.96
CA ASP A 231 1.70 25.08 -18.53
C ASP A 231 2.05 26.14 -17.48
N SER A 232 1.76 25.88 -16.20
CA SER A 232 2.21 26.72 -15.09
C SER A 232 3.68 26.48 -14.75
N THR A 233 4.34 27.48 -14.15
CA THR A 233 5.73 27.38 -13.67
C THR A 233 5.94 26.19 -12.73
N LYS A 234 4.90 25.81 -11.98
CA LYS A 234 4.81 24.57 -11.22
C LYS A 234 3.51 23.87 -11.59
N PRO A 235 3.49 22.55 -11.86
CA PRO A 235 2.27 21.88 -12.27
C PRO A 235 1.13 22.00 -11.26
N SER A 236 -0.07 22.29 -11.74
CA SER A 236 -1.28 22.23 -10.92
C SER A 236 -1.89 20.84 -11.02
N VAL A 237 -2.31 20.29 -9.88
CA VAL A 237 -2.88 18.94 -9.78
C VAL A 237 -4.28 19.05 -9.20
N GLU A 238 -5.27 18.57 -9.95
CA GLU A 238 -6.67 18.52 -9.55
C GLU A 238 -7.09 17.05 -9.36
N ARG A 239 -7.68 16.74 -8.21
CA ARG A 239 -8.22 15.40 -7.91
C ARG A 239 -9.64 15.28 -8.46
N ILE A 240 -9.84 14.36 -9.40
CA ILE A 240 -11.16 14.02 -9.92
C ILE A 240 -11.68 12.80 -9.18
N LYS A 241 -12.69 13.00 -8.33
CA LYS A 241 -13.33 11.95 -7.55
C LYS A 241 -14.36 11.21 -8.39
N ILE A 242 -14.47 9.91 -8.19
CA ILE A 242 -15.43 9.04 -8.86
C ILE A 242 -16.33 8.41 -7.81
N ASP A 243 -17.64 8.49 -8.04
CA ASP A 243 -18.62 7.86 -7.17
C ASP A 243 -18.53 6.34 -7.33
N LEU A 244 -18.17 5.70 -6.22
CA LEU A 244 -18.06 4.25 -6.14
C LEU A 244 -19.46 3.62 -6.18
N PRO A 245 -19.63 2.50 -6.88
CA PRO A 245 -20.93 1.87 -7.03
C PRO A 245 -21.42 1.15 -5.77
N ARG A 246 -20.55 0.91 -4.78
CA ARG A 246 -20.88 0.15 -3.57
C ARG A 246 -20.33 0.83 -2.33
N GLU A 247 -21.21 0.96 -1.35
CA GLU A 247 -20.89 1.51 -0.05
C GLU A 247 -20.23 0.50 0.88
N PHE A 248 -19.31 1.00 1.71
CA PHE A 248 -18.65 0.26 2.78
C PHE A 248 -18.99 0.90 4.11
N ILE A 249 -19.70 0.16 4.96
CA ILE A 249 -19.98 0.55 6.33
C ILE A 249 -18.92 -0.09 7.22
N ASP A 250 -18.22 0.73 8.00
CA ASP A 250 -17.27 0.26 9.01
C ASP A 250 -17.67 0.86 10.35
N LYS A 251 -18.10 0.01 11.29
CA LYS A 251 -18.63 0.41 12.60
C LYS A 251 -18.05 -0.44 13.71
N THR A 252 -17.72 0.22 14.80
CA THR A 252 -17.42 -0.41 16.09
C THR A 252 -18.58 -0.17 17.03
N ILE A 253 -19.13 -1.25 17.61
CA ILE A 253 -20.38 -1.25 18.38
C ILE A 253 -20.14 -2.03 19.67
N ASP A 254 -20.67 -1.56 20.80
CA ASP A 254 -20.75 -2.37 22.01
C ASP A 254 -21.92 -3.35 21.92
N PHE A 255 -21.72 -4.59 22.39
CA PHE A 255 -22.73 -5.64 22.29
C PHE A 255 -24.11 -5.25 22.85
N GLU A 256 -24.14 -4.43 23.91
CA GLU A 256 -25.39 -3.91 24.50
C GLU A 256 -26.23 -3.06 23.52
N ASN A 257 -25.59 -2.43 22.54
CA ASN A 257 -26.23 -1.56 21.54
C ASN A 257 -26.41 -2.24 20.18
N LEU A 258 -26.16 -3.55 20.08
CA LEU A 258 -26.13 -4.26 18.78
C LEU A 258 -27.43 -4.08 18.00
N THR A 259 -28.59 -4.32 18.63
CA THR A 259 -29.89 -4.27 17.95
C THR A 259 -30.23 -2.86 17.46
N SER A 260 -30.03 -1.83 18.28
CA SER A 260 -30.33 -0.44 17.90
C SER A 260 -29.42 0.06 16.79
N GLU A 261 -28.14 -0.33 16.81
CA GLU A 261 -27.19 -0.01 15.75
C GLU A 261 -27.50 -0.75 14.43
N ILE A 262 -27.95 -2.00 14.50
CA ILE A 262 -28.44 -2.74 13.33
C ILE A 262 -29.65 -2.04 12.71
N ASP A 263 -30.61 -1.56 13.52
CA ASP A 263 -31.75 -0.80 13.03
C ASP A 263 -31.32 0.50 12.34
N SER A 264 -30.34 1.22 12.90
CA SER A 264 -29.74 2.39 12.27
C SER A 264 -29.10 2.04 10.92
N ILE A 265 -28.33 0.95 10.87
CA ILE A 265 -27.70 0.45 9.64
C ILE A 265 -28.77 0.13 8.59
N LYS A 266 -29.82 -0.63 8.93
CA LYS A 266 -30.91 -0.97 8.00
C LYS A 266 -31.59 0.25 7.41
N ASN A 267 -31.75 1.32 8.20
CA ASN A 267 -32.33 2.56 7.69
C ASN A 267 -31.41 3.26 6.68
N THR A 268 -30.10 3.30 6.93
CA THR A 268 -29.12 3.85 5.99
C THR A 268 -29.05 3.06 4.67
N ILE A 269 -29.12 1.72 4.74
CA ILE A 269 -28.99 0.85 3.56
C ILE A 269 -30.12 1.06 2.55
N LYS A 270 -31.32 1.47 2.99
CA LYS A 270 -32.49 1.66 2.12
C LYS A 270 -32.24 2.67 1.00
N ASP A 271 -31.33 3.61 1.22
CA ASP A 271 -31.02 4.68 0.27
C ASP A 271 -29.90 4.30 -0.72
N PHE A 272 -29.32 3.09 -0.59
CA PHE A 272 -28.20 2.65 -1.44
C PHE A 272 -28.67 1.93 -2.71
N ASP A 273 -28.06 2.29 -3.84
CA ASP A 273 -28.34 1.66 -5.15
C ASP A 273 -27.90 0.19 -5.22
N LYS A 274 -26.85 -0.17 -4.47
CA LYS A 274 -26.32 -1.54 -4.39
C LYS A 274 -26.15 -1.97 -2.95
N LYS A 275 -26.38 -3.27 -2.70
CA LYS A 275 -26.13 -3.90 -1.40
C LYS A 275 -24.71 -3.60 -0.89
N PRO A 276 -24.52 -3.01 0.31
CA PRO A 276 -23.20 -2.61 0.78
C PRO A 276 -22.40 -3.79 1.33
N ILE A 277 -21.13 -3.53 1.62
CA ILE A 277 -20.31 -4.40 2.48
C ILE A 277 -20.23 -3.77 3.86
N ILE A 278 -20.42 -4.58 4.90
CA ILE A 278 -20.40 -4.12 6.29
C ILE A 278 -19.29 -4.82 7.05
N ASN A 279 -18.36 -4.04 7.60
CA ASN A 279 -17.41 -4.50 8.61
C ASN A 279 -17.93 -4.06 9.98
N LEU A 280 -18.19 -5.01 10.87
CA LEU A 280 -18.64 -4.74 12.22
C LEU A 280 -17.59 -5.22 13.21
N THR A 281 -17.14 -4.33 14.11
CA THR A 281 -16.35 -4.73 15.27
C THR A 281 -17.23 -4.63 16.50
N ILE A 282 -17.49 -5.75 17.16
CA ILE A 282 -18.41 -5.82 18.31
C ILE A 282 -17.59 -6.05 19.56
N ASN A 283 -17.62 -5.06 20.45
CA ASN A 283 -16.91 -5.08 21.71
C ASN A 283 -17.78 -5.67 22.82
N ASN A 284 -17.13 -6.17 23.87
CA ASN A 284 -17.77 -6.62 25.09
C ASN A 284 -18.81 -7.74 24.86
N VAL A 285 -18.53 -8.63 23.91
CA VAL A 285 -19.47 -9.69 23.51
C VAL A 285 -19.54 -10.77 24.58
N THR A 286 -20.74 -11.05 25.07
CA THR A 286 -20.99 -12.13 26.05
C THR A 286 -21.20 -13.48 25.38
N SER A 287 -21.70 -13.51 24.15
CA SER A 287 -21.87 -14.71 23.32
C SER A 287 -21.69 -14.35 21.84
N THR A 288 -20.63 -14.87 21.23
CA THR A 288 -20.32 -14.64 19.81
C THR A 288 -21.38 -15.27 18.90
N ASN A 289 -21.90 -16.46 19.25
CA ASN A 289 -22.94 -17.13 18.49
C ASN A 289 -24.24 -16.30 18.47
N ALA A 290 -24.67 -15.78 19.61
CA ALA A 290 -25.89 -14.97 19.69
C ALA A 290 -25.76 -13.67 18.87
N ALA A 291 -24.60 -13.01 18.95
CA ALA A 291 -24.32 -11.83 18.14
C ALA A 291 -24.36 -12.15 16.64
N TYR A 292 -23.77 -13.29 16.24
CA TYR A 292 -23.71 -13.72 14.85
C TYR A 292 -25.10 -14.07 14.29
N GLU A 293 -25.94 -14.76 15.06
CA GLU A 293 -27.32 -15.08 14.68
C GLU A 293 -28.14 -13.80 14.40
N VAL A 294 -28.11 -12.83 15.33
CA VAL A 294 -28.82 -11.55 15.16
C VAL A 294 -28.34 -10.79 13.91
N ILE A 295 -27.03 -10.77 13.66
CA ILE A 295 -26.46 -10.07 12.50
C ILE A 295 -26.93 -10.71 11.19
N ASN A 296 -26.86 -12.04 11.10
CA ASN A 296 -27.22 -12.73 9.87
C ASN A 296 -28.73 -12.63 9.61
N GLU A 297 -29.56 -12.84 10.63
CA GLU A 297 -31.02 -12.73 10.50
C GLU A 297 -31.46 -11.36 10.00
N GLU A 298 -30.79 -10.29 10.43
CA GLU A 298 -31.20 -8.91 10.13
C GLU A 298 -30.52 -8.30 8.90
N LEU A 299 -29.32 -8.75 8.52
CA LEU A 299 -28.50 -8.08 7.51
C LEU A 299 -28.16 -8.92 6.27
N ASP A 300 -28.28 -10.25 6.29
CA ASP A 300 -27.85 -11.10 5.16
C ASP A 300 -28.58 -10.74 3.85
N ASP A 301 -29.90 -10.55 3.92
CA ASP A 301 -30.70 -10.21 2.74
C ASP A 301 -30.52 -8.76 2.26
N LEU A 302 -30.00 -7.88 3.12
CA LEU A 302 -29.85 -6.45 2.84
C LEU A 302 -28.44 -6.07 2.39
N THR A 303 -27.46 -6.93 2.61
CA THR A 303 -26.05 -6.65 2.37
C THR A 303 -25.46 -7.62 1.35
N LEU A 304 -24.34 -7.22 0.74
CA LEU A 304 -23.58 -8.13 -0.12
C LEU A 304 -22.71 -9.06 0.73
N MET A 305 -22.18 -8.52 1.83
CA MET A 305 -21.33 -9.26 2.77
C MET A 305 -21.30 -8.52 4.11
N VAL A 306 -21.47 -9.27 5.21
CA VAL A 306 -21.18 -8.79 6.57
C VAL A 306 -19.93 -9.49 7.09
N ARG A 307 -19.06 -8.73 7.75
CA ARG A 307 -17.78 -9.18 8.30
C ARG A 307 -17.71 -8.79 9.77
N PRO A 308 -18.28 -9.60 10.68
CA PRO A 308 -18.18 -9.34 12.11
C PRO A 308 -16.82 -9.77 12.66
N LYS A 309 -16.24 -8.93 13.52
CA LYS A 309 -15.13 -9.22 14.41
C LYS A 309 -15.64 -9.05 15.84
N PHE A 310 -15.45 -10.04 16.69
CA PHE A 310 -15.90 -10.01 18.08
C PHE A 310 -14.71 -9.85 19.00
N ASN A 311 -14.80 -8.92 19.96
CA ASN A 311 -13.83 -8.75 21.03
C ASN A 311 -14.52 -9.11 22.35
N THR A 312 -13.95 -10.06 23.10
CA THR A 312 -14.52 -10.46 24.39
C THR A 312 -14.04 -9.53 25.52
N PRO A 313 -14.83 -9.37 26.61
CA PRO A 313 -14.39 -8.57 27.76
C PRO A 313 -13.07 -9.10 28.33
N GLY A 314 -12.05 -8.23 28.41
CA GLY A 314 -10.71 -8.59 28.91
C GLY A 314 -9.73 -9.07 27.85
N GLU A 315 -10.14 -9.26 26.60
CA GLU A 315 -9.20 -9.29 25.47
C GLU A 315 -8.79 -7.87 25.14
N GLU A 316 -7.74 -7.37 25.79
CA GLU A 316 -7.04 -6.21 25.27
C GLU A 316 -6.43 -6.55 23.91
N ASN A 317 -6.52 -5.61 22.97
CA ASN A 317 -6.01 -5.75 21.62
C ASN A 317 -4.49 -5.97 21.73
N ILE A 318 -4.01 -7.21 21.58
CA ILE A 318 -2.58 -7.56 21.70
C ILE A 318 -1.72 -6.70 20.76
N ASP A 319 -2.28 -6.28 19.63
CA ASP A 319 -1.65 -5.38 18.66
C ASP A 319 -1.44 -3.94 19.18
N LEU A 320 -2.22 -3.49 20.17
CA LEU A 320 -2.02 -2.20 20.86
C LEU A 320 -0.99 -2.28 22.00
N ILE A 321 -0.60 -3.49 22.43
CA ILE A 321 0.34 -3.73 23.55
C ILE A 321 1.79 -3.88 23.07
N ILE A 322 2.06 -3.80 21.76
CA ILE A 322 3.44 -3.60 21.28
C ILE A 322 3.80 -2.12 21.43
N ASP A 323 3.75 -1.63 22.67
CA ASP A 323 4.39 -0.40 23.05
C ASP A 323 5.90 -0.64 23.03
N LYS A 324 6.54 -0.34 21.90
CA LYS A 324 8.00 -0.47 21.77
C LYS A 324 8.74 0.39 22.79
N GLU A 325 8.10 1.40 23.40
CA GLU A 325 8.71 2.23 24.44
C GLU A 325 8.82 1.49 25.79
N ASN A 326 7.94 0.52 26.05
CA ASN A 326 7.92 -0.29 27.29
C ASN A 326 8.37 -1.75 27.07
N ALA A 327 8.83 -2.09 25.86
CA ALA A 327 9.33 -3.42 25.57
C ALA A 327 10.69 -3.64 26.24
N LEU A 328 10.71 -4.46 27.29
CA LEU A 328 11.96 -4.86 27.96
C LEU A 328 12.84 -5.65 26.98
N GLY A 329 14.07 -5.20 26.78
CA GLY A 329 15.11 -5.93 26.06
C GLY A 329 15.47 -7.24 26.75
N ALA A 330 16.08 -8.18 26.03
CA ALA A 330 16.44 -9.50 26.58
C ALA A 330 17.30 -9.42 27.87
N VAL A 331 18.15 -8.39 27.97
CA VAL A 331 18.97 -8.11 29.16
C VAL A 331 18.12 -7.63 30.32
N GLU A 332 17.15 -6.75 30.07
CA GLU A 332 16.25 -6.19 31.10
C GLU A 332 15.30 -7.25 31.64
N VAL A 333 14.81 -8.15 30.76
CA VAL A 333 14.01 -9.34 31.17
C VAL A 333 14.85 -10.31 32.00
N LEU A 334 16.12 -10.51 31.63
CA LEU A 334 17.03 -11.37 32.39
C LEU A 334 17.30 -10.76 33.77
N ALA A 335 17.57 -9.46 33.84
CA ALA A 335 17.79 -8.74 35.09
C ALA A 335 16.58 -8.82 36.01
N SER A 336 15.37 -8.52 35.51
CA SER A 336 14.13 -8.55 36.30
C SER A 336 13.80 -9.95 36.85
N ARG A 337 14.17 -11.02 36.14
CA ARG A 337 14.02 -12.40 36.64
C ARG A 337 15.06 -12.76 37.70
N LEU A 338 16.23 -12.14 37.67
CA LEU A 338 17.31 -12.41 38.60
C LEU A 338 17.23 -11.56 39.87
N GLU A 339 16.49 -10.44 39.86
CA GLU A 339 16.14 -9.67 41.07
C GLU A 339 15.53 -10.54 42.18
N SER A 340 14.82 -11.63 41.83
CA SER A 340 14.28 -12.56 42.84
C SER A 340 15.34 -13.29 43.67
N TYR A 341 16.60 -13.27 43.25
CA TYR A 341 17.73 -13.83 43.99
C TYR A 341 18.36 -12.83 44.97
N ASP A 342 17.90 -11.57 44.99
CA ASP A 342 18.34 -10.48 45.89
C ASP A 342 19.88 -10.28 45.94
N ASP A 343 20.55 -10.56 44.82
CA ASP A 343 21.99 -10.46 44.66
C ASP A 343 22.31 -9.68 43.36
N GLU A 344 22.63 -8.40 43.55
CA GLU A 344 22.95 -7.46 42.46
C GLU A 344 24.21 -7.91 41.69
N TYR A 345 25.13 -8.63 42.35
CA TYR A 345 26.35 -9.14 41.76
C TYR A 345 26.10 -10.32 40.83
N ILE A 346 25.21 -11.25 41.19
CA ILE A 346 24.76 -12.33 40.28
C ILE A 346 24.02 -11.75 39.07
N THR A 347 23.13 -10.78 39.32
CA THR A 347 22.30 -10.18 38.27
C THR A 347 23.18 -9.49 37.23
N LYS A 348 24.20 -8.74 37.68
CA LYS A 348 25.19 -8.11 36.82
C LYS A 348 26.05 -9.13 36.05
N PHE A 349 26.56 -10.16 36.73
CA PHE A 349 27.34 -11.20 36.09
C PHE A 349 26.57 -11.91 34.96
N ALA A 350 25.33 -12.30 35.22
CA ALA A 350 24.52 -13.01 34.23
C ALA A 350 24.16 -12.14 33.02
N THR A 351 23.89 -10.85 33.23
CA THR A 351 23.58 -9.90 32.15
C THR A 351 24.82 -9.59 31.30
N ASP A 352 25.98 -9.38 31.93
CA ASP A 352 27.26 -9.16 31.23
C ASP A 352 27.69 -10.42 30.46
N LEU A 353 27.56 -11.61 31.06
CA LEU A 353 27.86 -12.88 30.42
C LEU A 353 26.98 -13.12 29.19
N TYR A 354 25.67 -12.85 29.30
CA TYR A 354 24.76 -12.90 28.16
C TYR A 354 25.17 -11.91 27.05
N GLY A 355 25.58 -10.69 27.42
CA GLY A 355 26.05 -9.67 26.48
C GLY A 355 27.30 -10.07 25.70
N LEU A 356 28.23 -10.79 26.33
CA LEU A 356 29.45 -11.30 25.70
C LEU A 356 29.16 -12.50 24.77
N LEU A 357 28.40 -13.48 25.26
CA LEU A 357 28.07 -14.69 24.50
C LEU A 357 27.19 -14.38 23.29
N SER A 358 26.24 -13.44 23.40
CA SER A 358 25.40 -13.03 22.27
C SER A 358 26.17 -12.32 21.14
N LYS A 359 27.41 -11.90 21.40
CA LYS A 359 28.32 -11.27 20.42
C LYS A 359 29.50 -12.18 20.03
N ASP A 360 29.41 -13.48 20.33
CA ASP A 360 30.46 -14.48 20.09
C ASP A 360 31.82 -14.15 20.74
N LYS A 361 31.85 -13.34 21.81
CA LYS A 361 33.06 -12.97 22.56
C LYS A 361 33.42 -14.02 23.62
N ASN A 362 33.72 -15.24 23.17
CA ASN A 362 33.87 -16.40 24.05
C ASN A 362 35.06 -16.35 25.01
N GLU A 363 36.18 -15.72 24.65
CA GLU A 363 37.35 -15.61 25.54
C GLU A 363 37.11 -14.59 26.66
N GLU A 364 36.54 -13.41 26.34
CA GLU A 364 36.12 -12.41 27.34
C GLU A 364 35.06 -13.00 28.29
N ALA A 365 34.15 -13.83 27.78
CA ALA A 365 33.15 -14.52 28.59
C ALA A 365 33.80 -15.50 29.59
N LYS A 366 34.84 -16.24 29.20
CA LYS A 366 35.57 -17.14 30.10
C LYS A 366 36.29 -16.36 31.20
N GLU A 367 36.95 -15.25 30.84
CA GLU A 367 37.63 -14.38 31.81
C GLU A 367 36.64 -13.85 32.86
N LEU A 368 35.44 -13.42 32.42
CA LEU A 368 34.37 -12.97 33.31
C LEU A 368 33.88 -14.08 34.26
N ILE A 369 33.72 -15.32 33.77
CA ILE A 369 33.35 -16.49 34.59
C ILE A 369 34.42 -16.77 35.65
N ASP A 370 35.69 -16.76 35.26
CA ASP A 370 36.82 -17.04 36.16
C ASP A 370 36.96 -15.95 37.23
N GLU A 371 36.76 -14.68 36.87
CA GLU A 371 36.77 -13.56 37.82
C GLU A 371 35.61 -13.65 38.80
N PHE A 372 34.39 -13.94 38.32
CA PHE A 372 33.23 -14.13 39.17
C PHE A 372 33.44 -15.28 40.16
N TYR A 373 33.96 -16.42 39.69
CA TYR A 373 34.24 -17.59 40.53
C TYR A 373 35.25 -17.25 41.64
N LYS A 374 36.36 -16.58 41.29
CA LYS A 374 37.36 -16.16 42.27
C LYS A 374 36.76 -15.22 43.32
N GLN A 375 36.02 -14.20 42.90
CA GLN A 375 35.46 -13.23 43.85
C GLN A 375 34.39 -13.83 44.75
N LYS A 376 33.59 -14.78 44.25
CA LYS A 376 32.47 -15.36 45.01
C LYS A 376 32.87 -16.54 45.89
N PHE A 377 33.87 -17.33 45.50
CA PHE A 377 34.20 -18.59 46.16
C PHE A 377 35.65 -18.70 46.66
N ALA A 378 36.59 -17.85 46.24
CA ALA A 378 37.97 -17.95 46.73
C ALA A 378 38.19 -17.38 48.15
N ALA A 379 37.17 -16.77 48.77
CA ALA A 379 37.22 -16.36 50.18
C ALA A 379 36.93 -17.52 51.16
N GLU A 380 36.43 -18.67 50.70
CA GLU A 380 36.17 -19.84 51.56
C GLU A 380 37.39 -20.77 51.71
N GLU A 381 38.48 -20.56 50.93
CA GLU A 381 39.69 -21.40 51.00
C GLU A 381 40.77 -20.89 51.97
N GLU A 382 40.63 -19.72 52.61
CA GLU A 382 41.62 -19.18 53.57
C GLU A 382 41.28 -19.41 55.06
N GLU A 383 40.16 -20.07 55.40
CA GLU A 383 39.79 -20.40 56.81
C GLU A 383 40.02 -21.87 57.22
N GLU A 384 40.52 -22.73 56.33
CA GLU A 384 40.96 -24.10 56.67
C GLU A 384 42.46 -24.30 56.41
N ASP A 385 43.32 -23.69 57.22
CA ASP A 385 44.74 -24.09 57.39
C ASP A 385 45.18 -24.01 58.87
#